data_AF-A0A8T7DUH6-F1
#
_entry.id   AF-A0A8T7DUH6-F1
#
_cell.length_a   1.000
_cell.length_b   1.000
_cell.length_c   1.000
_cell.angle_alpha   90.00
_cell.angle_beta   90.00
_cell.angle_gamma   90.00
#
_symmetry.space_group_name_H-M   'P 1'
#
loop_
_entity.id
_entity.type
_entity.pdbx_description
1 polymer ?
#
loop_
_entity_poly.entity_id
_entity_poly.type
_entity_poly.pdbx_seq_one_letter_code
_entity_poly.pdbx_strand_id
1 'polypeptide(L)'
;MQRRLIIFSCTLTLIGCTNHRIDEVLDSTSLSSTKAQTFVYECADGFRYVARIEADKAWVFLPDKTLALSPVSTADGRAYAMDNYSFLIQGDQASLASDQVEHTNCRNNHAKAIWEHAKLNGIDFRALGNEPGWYLEISKKTALKLVTDYGQRSYRFNASTIEADQHSRTTVYKASNADDRIAVTITGTSCQDSMSGETFSATVSVVLNGTSYSGCGRALH
;
A
#
# COMPACT_ATOMS: atom_id res chain seq x y z
N MET A 1 8.11 -32.96 93.56
CA MET A 1 8.50 -32.55 92.20
C MET A 1 8.10 -33.65 91.21
N GLN A 2 6.87 -33.58 90.69
CA GLN A 2 6.27 -34.64 89.87
C GLN A 2 6.44 -34.34 88.37
N ARG A 3 7.05 -35.29 87.66
CA ARG A 3 6.96 -35.44 86.20
C ARG A 3 5.56 -35.92 85.84
N ARG A 4 4.91 -35.30 84.84
CA ARG A 4 3.96 -35.99 83.95
C ARG A 4 4.04 -35.47 82.51
N LEU A 5 3.97 -36.46 81.63
CA LEU A 5 3.96 -36.51 80.17
C LEU A 5 2.84 -35.65 79.55
N ILE A 6 3.10 -34.96 78.43
CA ILE A 6 2.04 -34.56 77.47
C ILE A 6 2.53 -34.79 76.03
N ILE A 7 1.61 -35.36 75.25
CA ILE A 7 1.72 -36.00 73.94
C ILE A 7 1.55 -34.98 72.80
N PHE A 8 2.17 -35.31 71.67
CA PHE A 8 2.07 -34.76 70.32
C PHE A 8 0.68 -34.26 69.89
N SER A 9 0.65 -33.08 69.26
CA SER A 9 -0.38 -32.70 68.28
C SER A 9 0.29 -32.00 67.09
N CYS A 10 0.00 -32.50 65.89
CA CYS A 10 0.49 -32.06 64.59
C CYS A 10 -0.70 -31.44 63.86
N THR A 11 -0.58 -30.25 63.24
CA THR A 11 -1.18 -29.94 61.93
C THR A 11 -0.86 -28.53 61.40
N LEU A 12 -0.27 -28.52 60.20
CA LEU A 12 -0.51 -27.68 59.01
C LEU A 12 -0.71 -26.17 59.14
N THR A 13 0.28 -25.41 58.65
CA THR A 13 0.18 -23.99 58.27
C THR A 13 -0.10 -23.84 56.77
N LEU A 14 -1.21 -23.21 56.42
CA LEU A 14 -1.55 -22.78 55.05
C LEU A 14 -1.00 -21.37 54.79
N ILE A 15 -0.26 -21.21 53.68
CA ILE A 15 0.26 -19.96 53.16
C ILE A 15 -0.83 -19.30 52.31
N GLY A 16 -1.31 -18.11 52.70
CA GLY A 16 -2.25 -17.30 51.92
C GLY A 16 -1.53 -16.21 51.14
N CYS A 17 -1.68 -16.21 49.80
CA CYS A 17 -1.12 -15.19 48.90
C CYS A 17 -1.98 -13.92 48.84
N THR A 18 -1.30 -12.79 48.77
CA THR A 18 -1.77 -11.40 48.77
C THR A 18 -2.53 -11.04 47.48
N ASN A 19 -3.69 -10.39 47.60
CA ASN A 19 -4.49 -9.94 46.47
C ASN A 19 -4.25 -8.43 46.23
N HIS A 20 -3.40 -8.09 45.25
CA HIS A 20 -3.18 -6.71 44.81
C HIS A 20 -4.02 -6.47 43.55
N ARG A 21 -5.07 -5.64 43.69
CA ARG A 21 -5.97 -5.27 42.60
C ARG A 21 -5.38 -4.06 41.89
N ILE A 22 -4.79 -4.28 40.70
CA ILE A 22 -4.40 -3.22 39.78
C ILE A 22 -5.61 -3.03 38.84
N ASP A 23 -6.30 -1.89 38.99
CA ASP A 23 -7.29 -1.44 38.03
C ASP A 23 -6.52 -0.87 36.82
N GLU A 24 -6.25 -1.71 35.81
CA GLU A 24 -5.81 -1.27 34.49
C GLU A 24 -6.99 -0.69 33.72
N VAL A 25 -6.92 0.63 33.52
CA VAL A 25 -7.75 1.37 32.57
C VAL A 25 -7.44 0.84 31.18
N LEU A 26 -8.40 0.13 30.58
CA LEU A 26 -8.38 -0.26 29.17
C LEU A 26 -8.41 1.00 28.30
N ASP A 27 -7.23 1.43 27.87
CA ASP A 27 -7.06 2.41 26.79
C ASP A 27 -7.41 1.74 25.46
N SER A 28 -8.69 1.85 25.08
CA SER A 28 -9.20 1.45 23.78
C SER A 28 -8.85 2.50 22.71
N THR A 29 -7.58 2.75 22.46
CA THR A 29 -7.14 3.51 21.28
C THR A 29 -5.90 2.91 20.62
N SER A 30 -6.07 1.72 20.03
CA SER A 30 -5.22 1.30 18.91
C SER A 30 -6.10 0.94 17.70
N LEU A 31 -6.65 1.98 17.08
CA LEU A 31 -7.05 1.88 15.68
C LEU A 31 -5.77 1.63 14.88
N SER A 32 -5.43 0.35 14.67
CA SER A 32 -4.47 -0.05 13.66
C SER A 32 -5.00 0.48 12.32
N SER A 33 -4.43 1.59 11.84
CA SER A 33 -4.74 2.10 10.51
C SER A 33 -4.11 1.13 9.52
N THR A 34 -4.80 0.03 9.21
CA THR A 34 -4.40 -0.83 8.11
C THR A 34 -4.37 0.03 6.85
N LYS A 35 -3.16 0.29 6.35
CA LYS A 35 -2.97 1.07 5.13
C LYS A 35 -3.73 0.37 4.02
N ALA A 36 -4.47 1.15 3.23
CA ALA A 36 -5.25 0.59 2.14
C ALA A 36 -4.37 -0.25 1.20
N GLN A 37 -4.91 -1.34 0.67
CA GLN A 37 -4.24 -2.22 -0.28
C GLN A 37 -5.00 -2.19 -1.60
N THR A 38 -4.31 -2.11 -2.72
CA THR A 38 -4.94 -2.11 -4.05
C THR A 38 -4.49 -3.34 -4.82
N PHE A 39 -5.44 -3.97 -5.51
CA PHE A 39 -5.28 -5.17 -6.32
C PHE A 39 -5.83 -4.91 -7.72
N VAL A 40 -5.24 -5.55 -8.72
CA VAL A 40 -5.76 -5.57 -10.10
C VAL A 40 -5.97 -7.02 -10.45
N TYR A 41 -7.22 -7.46 -10.44
CA TYR A 41 -7.56 -8.86 -10.66
C TYR A 41 -7.84 -9.12 -12.13
N GLU A 42 -7.20 -10.15 -12.67
CA GLU A 42 -7.37 -10.65 -14.04
C GLU A 42 -7.93 -12.07 -13.97
N CYS A 43 -9.17 -12.25 -14.45
CA CYS A 43 -9.94 -13.48 -14.34
C CYS A 43 -9.75 -14.41 -15.54
N ALA A 44 -10.09 -15.69 -15.36
CA ALA A 44 -9.93 -16.71 -16.40
C ALA A 44 -10.83 -16.47 -17.63
N ASP A 45 -11.95 -15.78 -17.45
CA ASP A 45 -12.88 -15.37 -18.51
C ASP A 45 -12.46 -14.06 -19.22
N GLY A 46 -11.30 -13.51 -18.86
CA GLY A 46 -10.79 -12.25 -19.39
C GLY A 46 -11.35 -10.99 -18.72
N PHE A 47 -12.26 -11.13 -17.74
CA PHE A 47 -12.73 -10.00 -16.97
C PHE A 47 -11.62 -9.42 -16.09
N ARG A 48 -11.62 -8.10 -15.92
CA ARG A 48 -10.62 -7.39 -15.12
C ARG A 48 -11.27 -6.30 -14.29
N TYR A 49 -10.88 -6.22 -13.01
CA TYR A 49 -11.35 -5.18 -12.11
C TYR A 49 -10.26 -4.76 -11.11
N VAL A 50 -10.41 -3.56 -10.57
CA VAL A 50 -9.55 -3.04 -9.50
C VAL A 50 -10.29 -3.20 -8.18
N ALA A 51 -9.61 -3.68 -7.15
CA ALA A 51 -10.13 -3.68 -5.79
C ALA A 51 -9.22 -2.87 -4.87
N ARG A 52 -9.79 -1.98 -4.05
CA ARG A 52 -9.08 -1.28 -2.99
C ARG A 52 -9.69 -1.65 -1.66
N ILE A 53 -8.88 -2.26 -0.79
CA ILE A 53 -9.31 -2.63 0.54
C ILE A 53 -8.82 -1.62 1.55
N GLU A 54 -9.74 -1.13 2.35
CA GLU A 54 -9.51 -0.20 3.45
C GLU A 54 -9.84 -0.91 4.77
N ALA A 55 -9.83 -0.17 5.88
CA ALA A 55 -10.02 -0.77 7.21
C ALA A 55 -11.44 -1.33 7.40
N ASP A 56 -12.46 -0.66 6.85
CA ASP A 56 -13.88 -0.92 7.09
C ASP A 56 -14.65 -1.35 5.83
N LYS A 57 -14.02 -1.35 4.65
CA LYS A 57 -14.68 -1.72 3.39
C LYS A 57 -13.71 -2.16 2.29
N ALA A 58 -14.26 -2.81 1.28
CA ALA A 58 -13.63 -3.04 0.00
C ALA A 58 -14.34 -2.23 -1.09
N TRP A 59 -13.60 -1.38 -1.79
CA TRP A 59 -14.04 -0.76 -3.03
C TRP A 59 -13.72 -1.67 -4.20
N VAL A 60 -14.71 -1.98 -5.03
CA VAL A 60 -14.50 -2.72 -6.29
C VAL A 60 -14.90 -1.83 -7.45
N PHE A 61 -13.95 -1.50 -8.31
CA PHE A 61 -14.15 -0.64 -9.47
C PHE A 61 -14.42 -1.50 -10.71
N LEU A 62 -15.67 -1.56 -11.13
CA LEU A 62 -16.14 -2.25 -12.33
C LEU A 62 -16.25 -1.25 -13.49
N PRO A 63 -16.35 -1.74 -14.75
CA PRO A 63 -16.47 -0.86 -15.91
C PRO A 63 -17.69 0.08 -15.87
N ASP A 64 -18.79 -0.39 -15.28
CA ASP A 64 -20.08 0.31 -15.23
C ASP A 64 -20.35 1.02 -13.90
N LYS A 65 -19.70 0.60 -12.80
CA LYS A 65 -19.99 1.10 -11.45
C LYS A 65 -18.87 0.84 -10.45
N THR A 66 -18.99 1.47 -9.29
CA THR A 66 -18.12 1.19 -8.13
C THR A 66 -18.97 0.61 -7.01
N LEU A 67 -18.51 -0.50 -6.43
CA LEU A 67 -19.15 -1.16 -5.30
C LEU A 67 -18.42 -0.79 -4.00
N ALA A 68 -19.18 -0.57 -2.92
CA ALA A 68 -18.66 -0.38 -1.57
C ALA A 68 -19.10 -1.56 -0.70
N LEU A 69 -18.25 -2.58 -0.58
CA LEU A 69 -18.59 -3.84 0.06
C LEU A 69 -18.14 -3.84 1.52
N SER A 70 -19.01 -4.29 2.42
CA SER A 70 -18.72 -4.39 3.85
C SER A 70 -18.06 -5.74 4.17
N PRO A 71 -17.09 -5.80 5.10
CA PRO A 71 -16.44 -7.05 5.47
C PRO A 71 -17.44 -8.04 6.08
N VAL A 72 -17.29 -9.32 5.73
CA VAL A 72 -18.10 -10.43 6.25
C VAL A 72 -17.15 -11.45 6.88
N SER A 73 -17.55 -11.99 8.04
CA SER A 73 -16.78 -13.04 8.71
C SER A 73 -16.79 -14.32 7.86
N THR A 74 -15.61 -14.88 7.60
CA THR A 74 -15.42 -16.15 6.89
C THR A 74 -14.41 -17.00 7.67
N ALA A 75 -14.53 -18.32 7.56
CA ALA A 75 -13.59 -19.26 8.17
C ALA A 75 -12.19 -19.13 7.54
N ASP A 76 -12.14 -18.89 6.23
CA ASP A 76 -10.91 -18.78 5.46
C ASP A 76 -10.96 -17.59 4.49
N GLY A 77 -9.92 -16.75 4.52
CA GLY A 77 -9.76 -15.63 3.61
C GLY A 77 -10.41 -14.33 4.09
N ARG A 78 -10.61 -13.40 3.16
CA ARG A 78 -11.22 -12.08 3.41
C ARG A 78 -12.43 -11.94 2.50
N ALA A 79 -13.63 -11.86 3.08
CA ALA A 79 -14.87 -11.75 2.35
C ALA A 79 -15.51 -10.37 2.56
N TYR A 80 -16.18 -9.87 1.52
CA TYR A 80 -16.93 -8.62 1.54
C TYR A 80 -18.23 -8.79 0.76
N ALA A 81 -19.30 -8.13 1.19
CA ALA A 81 -20.60 -8.21 0.52
C ALA A 81 -21.40 -6.91 0.62
N MET A 82 -22.34 -6.75 -0.31
CA MET A 82 -23.39 -5.72 -0.30
C MET A 82 -24.53 -6.22 -1.20
N ASP A 83 -25.75 -6.29 -0.67
CA ASP A 83 -26.93 -6.81 -1.37
C ASP A 83 -26.66 -8.19 -2.01
N ASN A 84 -26.66 -8.26 -3.34
CA ASN A 84 -26.40 -9.48 -4.12
C ASN A 84 -24.94 -9.65 -4.54
N TYR A 85 -24.04 -8.72 -4.18
CA TYR A 85 -22.62 -8.83 -4.51
C TYR A 85 -21.86 -9.52 -3.38
N SER A 86 -20.98 -10.45 -3.77
CA SER A 86 -19.98 -11.02 -2.88
C SER A 86 -18.61 -10.99 -3.52
N PHE A 87 -17.60 -10.70 -2.71
CA PHE A 87 -16.21 -10.60 -3.12
C PHE A 87 -15.34 -11.32 -2.11
N LEU A 88 -14.62 -12.34 -2.55
CA LEU A 88 -13.80 -13.19 -1.70
C LEU A 88 -12.35 -13.14 -2.16
N ILE A 89 -11.43 -12.87 -1.23
CA ILE A 89 -9.99 -12.90 -1.46
C ILE A 89 -9.39 -14.10 -0.72
N GLN A 90 -8.60 -14.89 -1.44
CA GLN A 90 -7.84 -16.03 -0.94
C GLN A 90 -6.39 -15.96 -1.44
N GLY A 91 -5.50 -15.46 -0.57
CA GLY A 91 -4.11 -15.21 -0.93
C GLY A 91 -3.99 -14.22 -2.10
N ASP A 92 -3.49 -14.71 -3.23
CA ASP A 92 -3.28 -13.94 -4.48
C ASP A 92 -4.45 -14.04 -5.47
N GLN A 93 -5.48 -14.82 -5.12
CA GLN A 93 -6.67 -15.02 -5.95
C GLN A 93 -7.89 -14.35 -5.34
N ALA A 94 -8.88 -14.07 -6.19
CA ALA A 94 -10.19 -13.62 -5.77
C ALA A 94 -11.32 -14.15 -6.66
N SER A 95 -12.53 -14.07 -6.13
CA SER A 95 -13.78 -14.20 -6.88
C SER A 95 -14.70 -13.03 -6.61
N LEU A 96 -15.49 -12.66 -7.61
CA LEU A 96 -16.52 -11.63 -7.54
C LEU A 96 -17.82 -12.20 -8.13
N ALA A 97 -18.87 -12.26 -7.33
CA ALA A 97 -20.16 -12.77 -7.74
C ALA A 97 -21.27 -11.71 -7.60
N SER A 98 -22.27 -11.84 -8.45
CA SER A 98 -23.57 -11.17 -8.43
C SER A 98 -24.66 -12.18 -8.80
N ASP A 99 -25.94 -11.78 -8.80
CA ASP A 99 -27.03 -12.67 -9.24
C ASP A 99 -26.92 -13.13 -10.70
N GLN A 100 -26.21 -12.38 -11.53
CA GLN A 100 -26.14 -12.61 -12.98
C GLN A 100 -24.86 -13.31 -13.43
N VAL A 101 -23.75 -13.03 -12.74
CA VAL A 101 -22.42 -13.46 -13.16
C VAL A 101 -21.53 -13.71 -11.97
N GLU A 102 -20.69 -14.72 -12.10
CA GLU A 102 -19.63 -15.05 -11.18
C GLU A 102 -18.29 -15.08 -11.92
N HIS A 103 -17.36 -14.23 -11.50
CA HIS A 103 -15.99 -14.21 -11.97
C HIS A 103 -15.11 -14.95 -10.96
N THR A 104 -14.51 -16.07 -11.37
CA THR A 104 -13.66 -16.91 -10.52
C THR A 104 -12.22 -16.98 -11.05
N ASN A 105 -11.32 -17.53 -10.24
CA ASN A 105 -9.89 -17.68 -10.57
C ASN A 105 -9.22 -16.36 -10.98
N CYS A 106 -9.64 -15.24 -10.38
CA CYS A 106 -9.06 -13.95 -10.69
C CYS A 106 -7.75 -13.78 -9.95
N ARG A 107 -6.64 -13.64 -10.67
CA ARG A 107 -5.30 -13.51 -10.08
C ARG A 107 -4.88 -12.05 -10.02
N ASN A 108 -4.24 -11.64 -8.94
CA ASN A 108 -3.74 -10.28 -8.82
C ASN A 108 -2.50 -10.07 -9.71
N ASN A 109 -2.58 -9.06 -10.57
CA ASN A 109 -1.44 -8.55 -11.32
C ASN A 109 -0.69 -7.52 -10.48
N HIS A 110 0.31 -7.97 -9.72
CA HIS A 110 1.10 -7.13 -8.81
C HIS A 110 1.73 -5.92 -9.49
N ALA A 111 2.23 -6.08 -10.72
CA ALA A 111 2.83 -4.99 -11.47
C ALA A 111 1.81 -3.87 -11.70
N LYS A 112 0.60 -4.21 -12.19
CA LYS A 112 -0.49 -3.24 -12.39
C LYS A 112 -1.03 -2.69 -11.07
N ALA A 113 -1.10 -3.52 -10.03
CA ALA A 113 -1.57 -3.12 -8.71
C ALA A 113 -0.72 -2.00 -8.09
N ILE A 114 0.60 -1.98 -8.31
CA ILE A 114 1.47 -0.90 -7.84
C ILE A 114 1.07 0.45 -8.46
N TRP A 115 0.77 0.48 -9.77
CA TRP A 115 0.39 1.69 -10.48
C TRP A 115 -1.01 2.18 -10.09
N GLU A 116 -1.98 1.26 -9.99
CA GLU A 116 -3.34 1.61 -9.53
C GLU A 116 -3.34 2.05 -8.06
N HIS A 117 -2.49 1.45 -7.22
CA HIS A 117 -2.33 1.89 -5.83
C HIS A 117 -1.82 3.34 -5.76
N ALA A 118 -0.84 3.69 -6.59
CA ALA A 118 -0.34 5.06 -6.68
C ALA A 118 -1.45 6.02 -7.14
N LYS A 119 -2.18 5.67 -8.21
CA LYS A 119 -3.31 6.47 -8.72
C LYS A 119 -4.36 6.72 -7.63
N LEU A 120 -4.83 5.68 -6.95
CA LEU A 120 -5.85 5.79 -5.90
C LEU A 120 -5.36 6.50 -4.64
N ASN A 121 -4.04 6.69 -4.47
CA ASN A 121 -3.46 7.50 -3.41
C ASN A 121 -3.18 8.96 -3.85
N GLY A 122 -3.67 9.38 -5.02
CA GLY A 122 -3.53 10.75 -5.52
C GLY A 122 -2.16 11.09 -6.08
N ILE A 123 -1.42 10.09 -6.57
CA ILE A 123 -0.21 10.32 -7.38
C ILE A 123 -0.65 10.69 -8.80
N ASP A 124 -0.16 11.82 -9.30
CA ASP A 124 -0.48 12.37 -10.63
C ASP A 124 0.45 11.80 -11.72
N PHE A 125 1.68 11.46 -11.34
CA PHE A 125 2.68 10.92 -12.25
C PHE A 125 3.62 9.97 -11.50
N ARG A 126 3.96 8.85 -12.13
CA ARG A 126 4.90 7.89 -11.57
C ARG A 126 5.93 7.47 -12.63
N ALA A 127 7.17 7.32 -12.21
CA ALA A 127 8.27 6.83 -13.03
C ALA A 127 9.15 5.83 -12.27
N LEU A 128 9.89 5.02 -13.01
CA LEU A 128 10.84 4.05 -12.49
C LEU A 128 12.05 3.92 -13.41
N GLY A 129 13.15 3.40 -12.88
CA GLY A 129 14.28 2.94 -13.67
C GLY A 129 15.07 1.86 -12.94
N ASN A 130 15.88 1.10 -13.70
CA ASN A 130 16.39 -0.19 -13.27
C ASN A 130 17.83 -0.13 -12.73
N GLU A 131 18.67 0.77 -13.23
CA GLU A 131 20.10 0.79 -12.91
C GLU A 131 20.64 2.21 -12.66
N PRO A 132 20.98 2.55 -11.40
CA PRO A 132 20.57 1.85 -10.17
C PRO A 132 19.03 1.84 -10.03
N GLY A 133 18.44 0.92 -9.26
CA GLY A 133 16.98 0.86 -9.11
C GLY A 133 16.37 2.06 -8.38
N TRP A 134 15.36 2.71 -8.98
CA TRP A 134 14.67 3.87 -8.41
C TRP A 134 13.20 3.97 -8.84
N TYR A 135 12.39 4.71 -8.07
CA TYR A 135 11.09 5.21 -8.54
C TYR A 135 10.81 6.62 -8.05
N LEU A 136 10.04 7.37 -8.83
CA LEU A 136 9.58 8.72 -8.54
C LEU A 136 8.04 8.74 -8.53
N GLU A 137 7.48 9.44 -7.56
CA GLU A 137 6.07 9.81 -7.51
C GLU A 137 5.96 11.34 -7.45
N ILE A 138 5.06 11.90 -8.27
CA ILE A 138 4.67 13.31 -8.23
C ILE A 138 3.20 13.36 -7.86
N SER A 139 2.86 14.16 -6.85
CA SER A 139 1.48 14.34 -6.37
C SER A 139 1.17 15.81 -6.15
N LYS A 140 -0.12 16.16 -6.23
CA LYS A 140 -0.59 17.55 -6.10
C LYS A 140 0.17 18.51 -7.02
N LYS A 141 0.62 18.02 -8.17
CA LYS A 141 1.45 18.72 -9.18
C LYS A 141 2.85 19.17 -8.74
N THR A 142 3.20 19.18 -7.46
CA THR A 142 4.48 19.76 -7.00
C THR A 142 5.24 18.89 -6.00
N ALA A 143 4.57 17.99 -5.29
CA ALA A 143 5.19 17.18 -4.26
C ALA A 143 5.90 15.98 -4.90
N LEU A 144 7.22 15.93 -4.75
CA LEU A 144 8.09 14.89 -5.29
C LEU A 144 8.47 13.92 -4.18
N LYS A 145 8.35 12.62 -4.46
CA LYS A 145 8.95 11.56 -3.64
C LYS A 145 9.82 10.69 -4.55
N LEU A 146 11.12 10.75 -4.33
CA LEU A 146 12.09 9.88 -4.98
C LEU A 146 12.52 8.78 -4.01
N VAL A 147 12.58 7.55 -4.49
CA VAL A 147 13.12 6.42 -3.74
C VAL A 147 14.20 5.76 -4.58
N THR A 148 15.38 5.59 -3.99
CA THR A 148 16.57 5.03 -4.65
C THR A 148 17.09 3.84 -3.86
N ASP A 149 18.19 3.25 -4.33
CA ASP A 149 18.90 2.15 -3.68
C ASP A 149 17.96 0.98 -3.37
N TYR A 150 17.12 0.63 -4.35
CA TYR A 150 16.15 -0.47 -4.26
C TYR A 150 15.21 -0.37 -3.06
N GLY A 151 14.80 0.87 -2.71
CA GLY A 151 13.85 1.11 -1.63
C GLY A 151 14.49 1.58 -0.32
N GLN A 152 15.83 1.61 -0.23
CA GLN A 152 16.53 1.90 1.03
C GLN A 152 16.60 3.39 1.35
N ARG A 153 16.59 4.28 0.35
CA ARG A 153 16.66 5.73 0.55
C ARG A 153 15.44 6.43 -0.02
N SER A 154 14.86 7.36 0.74
CA SER A 154 13.69 8.13 0.33
C SER A 154 13.93 9.62 0.54
N TYR A 155 13.68 10.38 -0.52
CA TYR A 155 13.82 11.82 -0.56
C TYR A 155 12.45 12.44 -0.85
N ARG A 156 12.14 13.54 -0.17
CA ARG A 156 10.90 14.29 -0.37
C ARG A 156 11.22 15.74 -0.62
N PHE A 157 10.58 16.29 -1.64
CA PHE A 157 10.72 17.69 -2.02
C PHE A 157 9.37 18.29 -2.37
N ASN A 158 9.31 19.60 -2.32
CA ASN A 158 8.25 20.36 -2.97
C ASN A 158 8.90 21.20 -4.07
N ALA A 159 8.47 21.03 -5.32
CA ALA A 159 9.03 21.75 -6.46
C ALA A 159 8.84 23.25 -6.28
N SER A 160 9.95 23.99 -6.22
CA SER A 160 9.95 25.45 -6.15
C SER A 160 9.91 26.08 -7.53
N THR A 161 10.31 25.34 -8.56
CA THR A 161 10.29 25.79 -9.95
C THR A 161 9.80 24.65 -10.84
N ILE A 162 8.84 24.97 -11.72
CA ILE A 162 8.30 24.08 -12.74
C ILE A 162 8.36 24.82 -14.06
N GLU A 163 9.19 24.35 -14.97
CA GLU A 163 9.36 24.90 -16.31
C GLU A 163 8.75 23.92 -17.30
N ALA A 164 7.70 24.34 -18.01
CA ALA A 164 7.04 23.51 -19.01
C ALA A 164 7.22 24.11 -20.41
N ASP A 165 7.69 23.29 -21.34
CA ASP A 165 7.78 23.62 -22.76
C ASP A 165 6.87 22.67 -23.55
N GLN A 166 5.81 23.23 -24.11
CA GLN A 166 4.82 22.49 -24.89
C GLN A 166 5.37 22.04 -26.25
N HIS A 167 6.32 22.77 -26.83
CA HIS A 167 6.88 22.44 -28.14
C HIS A 167 7.73 21.18 -28.06
N SER A 168 8.62 21.10 -27.07
CA SER A 168 9.43 19.90 -26.81
C SER A 168 8.71 18.84 -25.96
N ARG A 169 7.47 19.11 -25.53
CA ARG A 169 6.71 18.28 -24.56
C ARG A 169 7.53 17.92 -23.33
N THR A 170 8.27 18.89 -22.80
CA THR A 170 9.17 18.72 -21.66
C THR A 170 8.66 19.48 -20.46
N THR A 171 8.73 18.87 -19.28
CA THR A 171 8.50 19.54 -18.00
C THR A 171 9.68 19.28 -17.08
N VAL A 172 10.24 20.35 -16.52
CA VAL A 172 11.37 20.30 -15.59
C VAL A 172 10.91 20.77 -14.22
N TYR A 173 11.05 19.91 -13.21
CA TYR A 173 10.84 20.22 -11.81
C TYR A 173 12.20 20.44 -11.16
N LYS A 174 12.36 21.55 -10.42
CA LYS A 174 13.54 21.81 -9.59
C LYS A 174 13.11 22.02 -8.15
N ALA A 175 13.84 21.40 -7.24
CA ALA A 175 13.63 21.56 -5.82
C ALA A 175 14.93 21.37 -5.04
N SER A 176 14.95 21.89 -3.83
CA SER A 176 16.03 21.65 -2.86
C SER A 176 15.48 21.70 -1.45
N ASN A 177 16.15 21.02 -0.54
CA ASN A 177 15.98 21.17 0.90
C ASN A 177 17.35 21.54 1.52
N ALA A 178 17.54 21.38 2.83
CA ALA A 178 18.80 21.72 3.49
C ALA A 178 19.99 20.89 3.01
N ASP A 179 19.76 19.61 2.68
CA ASP A 179 20.81 18.61 2.45
C ASP A 179 20.89 18.17 0.97
N ASP A 180 19.81 18.31 0.22
CA ASP A 180 19.64 17.73 -1.10
C ASP A 180 19.09 18.73 -2.15
N ARG A 181 19.50 18.54 -3.40
CA ARG A 181 18.96 19.21 -4.59
C ARG A 181 18.56 18.18 -5.63
N ILE A 182 17.37 18.37 -6.19
CA ILE A 182 16.81 17.53 -7.24
C ILE A 182 16.40 18.35 -8.47
N ALA A 183 16.67 17.79 -9.65
CA ALA A 183 16.04 18.19 -10.90
C ALA A 183 15.40 16.96 -11.55
N VAL A 184 14.13 17.06 -11.95
CA VAL A 184 13.41 16.01 -12.68
C VAL A 184 13.02 16.56 -14.04
N THR A 185 13.42 15.90 -15.11
CA THR A 185 13.01 16.21 -16.48
C THR A 185 12.11 15.10 -16.98
N ILE A 186 10.88 15.45 -17.37
CA ILE A 186 9.92 14.55 -18.00
C ILE A 186 9.76 14.99 -19.44
N THR A 187 9.96 14.08 -20.39
CA THR A 187 9.76 14.33 -21.82
C THR A 187 8.71 13.36 -22.35
N GLY A 188 7.68 13.89 -23.02
CA GLY A 188 6.59 13.12 -23.63
C GLY A 188 7.04 12.33 -24.87
N THR A 189 7.92 11.36 -24.67
CA THR A 189 8.47 10.45 -25.67
C THR A 189 8.29 9.02 -25.17
N SER A 190 7.92 8.11 -26.08
CA SER A 190 7.75 6.69 -25.77
C SER A 190 9.03 6.11 -25.16
N CYS A 191 8.88 5.38 -24.06
CA CYS A 191 10.00 4.79 -23.31
C CYS A 191 9.69 3.33 -23.04
N GLN A 192 10.56 2.42 -23.49
CA GLN A 192 10.43 1.00 -23.18
C GLN A 192 11.33 0.67 -21.99
N ASP A 193 10.73 0.10 -20.94
CA ASP A 193 11.48 -0.35 -19.77
C ASP A 193 12.35 -1.57 -20.14
N SER A 194 13.64 -1.48 -19.85
CA SER A 194 14.63 -2.48 -20.28
C SER A 194 14.48 -3.84 -19.60
N MET A 195 13.85 -3.89 -18.42
CA MET A 195 13.70 -5.13 -17.64
C MET A 195 12.39 -5.84 -17.92
N SER A 196 11.27 -5.11 -18.05
CA SER A 196 9.93 -5.67 -18.27
C SER A 196 9.48 -5.65 -19.73
N GLY A 197 10.06 -4.79 -20.56
CA GLY A 197 9.59 -4.51 -21.91
C GLY A 197 8.31 -3.66 -21.98
N GLU A 198 7.74 -3.23 -20.84
CA GLU A 198 6.55 -2.36 -20.80
C GLU A 198 6.87 -1.01 -21.47
N THR A 199 5.93 -0.52 -22.27
CA THR A 199 6.04 0.80 -22.91
C THR A 199 5.29 1.85 -22.12
N PHE A 200 5.97 2.95 -21.86
CA PHE A 200 5.49 4.12 -21.14
C PHE A 200 5.42 5.34 -22.05
N SER A 201 4.60 6.31 -21.69
CA SER A 201 4.38 7.52 -22.49
C SER A 201 5.44 8.61 -22.33
N ALA A 202 6.33 8.48 -21.34
CA ALA A 202 7.37 9.46 -21.08
C ALA A 202 8.73 8.83 -20.73
N THR A 203 9.78 9.51 -21.19
CA THR A 203 11.17 9.33 -20.72
C THR A 203 11.42 10.29 -19.57
N VAL A 204 12.08 9.82 -18.52
CA VAL A 204 12.33 10.60 -17.30
C VAL A 204 13.80 10.55 -16.94
N SER A 205 14.37 11.73 -16.66
CA SER A 205 15.69 11.88 -16.07
C SER A 205 15.58 12.57 -14.71
N VAL A 206 16.30 12.06 -13.73
CA VAL A 206 16.41 12.67 -12.39
C VAL A 206 17.87 12.92 -12.09
N VAL A 207 18.19 14.11 -11.61
CA VAL A 207 19.52 14.45 -11.08
C VAL A 207 19.37 14.80 -9.61
N LEU A 208 19.87 13.94 -8.72
CA LEU A 208 19.89 14.13 -7.27
C LEU A 208 21.32 14.33 -6.80
N ASN A 209 21.66 15.50 -6.26
CA ASN A 209 23.00 15.82 -5.76
C ASN A 209 24.15 15.53 -6.74
N GLY A 210 23.87 15.64 -8.05
CA GLY A 210 24.83 15.34 -9.12
C GLY A 210 24.79 13.89 -9.63
N THR A 211 24.10 12.99 -8.94
CA THR A 211 23.86 11.62 -9.42
C THR A 211 22.68 11.61 -10.38
N SER A 212 22.89 11.04 -11.57
CA SER A 212 21.88 10.94 -12.63
C SER A 212 21.19 9.57 -12.63
N TYR A 213 19.89 9.60 -12.84
CA TYR A 213 19.02 8.45 -13.01
C TYR A 213 18.22 8.63 -14.30
N SER A 214 18.03 7.53 -15.04
CA SER A 214 17.22 7.49 -16.26
C SER A 214 16.18 6.40 -16.16
N GLY A 215 15.02 6.61 -16.78
CA GLY A 215 13.90 5.69 -16.67
C GLY A 215 12.66 6.11 -17.46
N CYS A 216 11.57 5.39 -17.22
CA CYS A 216 10.31 5.52 -17.92
C CYS A 216 9.19 5.90 -16.95
N GLY A 217 8.17 6.61 -17.43
CA GLY A 217 7.04 7.02 -16.60
C GLY A 217 5.77 7.32 -17.37
N ARG A 218 4.67 7.42 -16.63
CA ARG A 218 3.36 7.82 -17.17
C ARG A 218 2.60 8.69 -16.18
N ALA A 219 1.76 9.55 -16.74
CA ALA A 219 0.72 10.24 -15.98
C ALA A 219 -0.31 9.22 -15.48
N LEU A 220 -0.84 9.48 -14.29
CA LEU A 220 -1.90 8.73 -13.64
C LEU A 220 -3.11 9.65 -13.51
N HIS A 221 -4.18 9.31 -14.21
CA HIS A 221 -5.46 10.02 -14.24
C HIS A 221 -6.59 8.98 -14.27
#